data_AF-A0A8T5BBJ7-F1
#
_entry.id   AF-A0A8T5BBJ7-F1
#
_cell.length_a   1.000
_cell.length_b   1.000
_cell.length_c   1.000
_cell.angle_alpha   90.00
_cell.angle_beta   90.00
_cell.angle_gamma   90.00
#
_symmetry.space_group_name_H-M   'P 1'
#
loop_
_entity.id
_entity.type
_entity.pdbx_description
1 polymer ?
#
loop_
_entity_poly.entity_id
_entity_poly.type
_entity_poly.pdbx_seq_one_letter_code
_entity_poly.pdbx_strand_id
1 'polypeptide(L)'
;VSNSVVSDFRLNRTIFLISFRVTGLRYSSGFCRVMIPNILFEGMWGDEGRFSVLLDDEPIPFRTMNQPYDKENTFIYFSYTHSEHEIKILYSPPPVGGKIVPETNANPSIIKFMESLSYWYVLIVLITIMVSTVISIKKKR
;
A
#
# COMPACT_ATOMS: atom_id res chain seq x y z
N VAL A 1 12.74 10.05 -9.61
CA VAL A 1 13.64 10.99 -10.33
C VAL A 1 12.91 12.31 -10.47
N SER A 2 13.52 13.41 -10.07
CA SER A 2 12.94 14.76 -10.17
C SER A 2 14.07 15.78 -10.38
N ASN A 3 13.75 16.92 -10.99
CA ASN A 3 14.62 18.10 -11.06
C ASN A 3 14.39 19.09 -9.91
N SER A 4 13.78 18.62 -8.81
CA SER A 4 13.57 19.35 -7.58
C SER A 4 14.32 18.69 -6.43
N VAL A 5 14.59 19.48 -5.39
CA VAL A 5 15.01 18.94 -4.09
C VAL A 5 13.77 18.35 -3.42
N VAL A 6 13.84 17.07 -3.05
CA VAL A 6 12.76 16.36 -2.36
C VAL A 6 13.09 16.29 -0.86
N SER A 7 12.12 16.63 -0.01
CA SER A 7 12.24 16.58 1.45
C SER A 7 10.94 16.10 2.10
N ASP A 8 10.93 15.91 3.42
CA ASP A 8 9.75 15.56 4.23
C ASP A 8 8.92 14.37 3.71
N PHE A 9 9.59 13.31 3.26
CA PHE A 9 8.92 12.11 2.78
C PHE A 9 8.13 11.42 3.91
N ARG A 10 6.85 11.15 3.65
CA ARG A 10 5.92 10.47 4.57
C ARG A 10 5.15 9.40 3.80
N LEU A 11 5.01 8.24 4.43
CA LEU A 11 4.20 7.12 3.95
C LEU A 11 3.19 6.74 5.02
N ASN A 12 1.90 6.85 4.71
CA ASN A 12 0.83 6.32 5.53
C ASN A 12 0.16 5.15 4.81
N ARG A 13 0.43 3.94 5.30
CA ARG A 13 -0.11 2.69 4.72
C ARG A 13 -1.58 2.45 5.03
N THR A 14 -2.12 3.08 6.08
CA THR A 14 -3.53 2.89 6.49
C THR A 14 -4.49 3.63 5.56
N ILE A 15 -4.11 4.83 5.12
CA ILE A 15 -4.91 5.67 4.20
C ILE A 15 -4.30 5.74 2.79
N PHE A 16 -3.27 4.94 2.52
CA PHE A 16 -2.54 4.88 1.24
C PHE A 16 -2.14 6.26 0.69
N LEU A 17 -1.47 7.03 1.56
CA LEU A 17 -0.96 8.36 1.25
C LEU A 17 0.56 8.34 1.22
N ILE A 18 1.13 8.77 0.10
CA ILE A 18 2.54 9.15 0.00
C ILE A 18 2.57 10.67 -0.08
N SER A 19 3.29 11.34 0.82
CA SER A 19 3.52 12.77 0.71
C SER A 19 4.99 13.14 0.81
N PHE A 20 5.38 14.19 0.11
CA PHE A 20 6.73 14.72 0.14
C PHE A 20 6.71 16.16 -0.33
N ARG A 21 7.70 16.93 0.11
CA ARG A 21 7.87 18.32 -0.27
C ARG A 21 8.85 18.43 -1.42
N VAL A 22 8.56 19.31 -2.36
CA VAL A 22 9.42 19.62 -3.49
C VAL A 22 9.78 21.10 -3.49
N THR A 23 11.06 21.39 -3.63
CA THR A 23 11.56 22.76 -3.78
C THR A 23 12.40 22.88 -5.05
N GLY A 24 12.08 23.87 -5.88
CA GLY A 24 12.80 24.17 -7.12
C GLY A 24 12.91 25.67 -7.36
N LEU A 25 13.63 26.05 -8.43
CA LEU A 25 13.76 27.45 -8.83
C LEU A 25 12.39 27.99 -9.24
N ARG A 26 11.97 29.14 -8.68
CA ARG A 26 10.64 29.68 -8.99
C ARG A 26 10.46 29.92 -10.50
N TYR A 27 9.28 29.59 -11.00
CA TYR A 27 8.86 29.79 -12.40
C TYR A 27 9.54 28.91 -13.46
N SER A 28 10.34 27.91 -13.07
CA SER A 28 10.79 26.87 -14.02
C SER A 28 9.83 25.69 -14.08
N SER A 29 9.99 24.82 -15.09
CA SER A 29 9.20 23.60 -15.23
C SER A 29 9.81 22.46 -14.41
N GLY A 30 9.01 21.89 -13.53
CA GLY A 30 9.33 20.73 -12.72
C GLY A 30 8.76 19.44 -13.28
N PHE A 31 9.48 18.34 -13.10
CA PHE A 31 8.98 17.01 -13.35
C PHE A 31 9.28 16.09 -12.17
N CYS A 32 8.42 15.09 -11.98
CA CYS A 32 8.66 14.04 -11.02
C CYS A 32 8.20 12.69 -11.60
N ARG A 33 9.06 11.69 -11.42
CA ARG A 33 8.77 10.28 -11.61
C ARG A 33 8.84 9.58 -10.27
N VAL A 34 7.71 9.07 -9.83
CA VAL A 34 7.58 8.25 -8.62
C VAL A 34 7.43 6.79 -9.04
N MET A 35 8.28 5.94 -8.47
CA MET A 35 8.16 4.49 -8.58
C MET A 35 7.48 3.99 -7.32
N ILE A 36 6.39 3.26 -7.48
CA ILE A 36 5.65 2.68 -6.37
C ILE A 36 5.62 1.16 -6.56
N PRO A 37 6.29 0.39 -5.68
CA PRO A 37 6.23 -1.06 -5.72
C PRO A 37 4.81 -1.58 -5.50
N ASN A 38 4.40 -2.54 -6.31
CA ASN A 38 3.06 -3.14 -6.28
C ASN A 38 2.83 -3.91 -4.98
N ILE A 39 3.89 -4.42 -4.35
CA ILE A 39 3.84 -5.04 -3.01
C ILE A 39 3.26 -4.10 -1.94
N LEU A 40 3.37 -2.77 -2.11
CA LEU A 40 2.74 -1.81 -1.19
C LEU A 40 1.21 -1.84 -1.25
N PHE A 41 0.65 -2.46 -2.29
CA PHE A 41 -0.79 -2.52 -2.57
C PHE A 41 -1.24 -3.91 -3.06
N GLU A 42 -0.43 -4.95 -2.83
CA GLU A 42 -0.68 -6.31 -3.30
C GLU A 42 -1.96 -6.86 -2.64
N GLY A 43 -2.88 -7.35 -3.47
CA GLY A 43 -4.23 -7.74 -3.07
C GLY A 43 -5.28 -6.62 -3.07
N MET A 44 -4.91 -5.39 -3.44
CA MET A 44 -5.82 -4.22 -3.53
C MET A 44 -5.89 -3.60 -4.94
N TRP A 45 -5.02 -4.05 -5.85
CA TRP A 45 -5.12 -3.78 -7.28
C TRP A 45 -6.20 -4.67 -7.87
N GLY A 46 -7.46 -4.24 -7.73
CA GLY A 46 -8.42 -4.54 -8.79
C GLY A 46 -8.01 -3.75 -10.02
N ASP A 47 -8.37 -4.22 -11.21
CA ASP A 47 -8.04 -3.63 -12.51
C ASP A 47 -8.54 -2.17 -12.72
N GLU A 48 -9.02 -1.51 -11.64
CA GLU A 48 -9.72 -0.23 -11.62
C GLU A 48 -9.22 0.74 -10.53
N GLY A 49 -8.13 0.45 -9.80
CA GLY A 49 -7.57 1.36 -8.79
C GLY A 49 -7.12 2.69 -9.39
N ARG A 50 -7.67 3.83 -8.92
CA ARG A 50 -7.34 5.17 -9.42
C ARG A 50 -6.40 5.88 -8.47
N PHE A 51 -5.22 6.25 -8.97
CA PHE A 51 -4.34 7.19 -8.29
C PHE A 51 -4.91 8.61 -8.39
N SER A 52 -4.58 9.45 -7.43
CA SER A 52 -4.76 10.90 -7.52
C SER A 52 -3.48 11.56 -7.06
N VAL A 53 -2.98 12.51 -7.85
CA VAL A 53 -1.81 13.32 -7.50
C VAL A 53 -2.29 14.72 -7.20
N LEU A 54 -2.00 15.19 -6.00
CA LEU A 54 -2.32 16.53 -5.53
C LEU A 54 -1.02 17.33 -5.39
N LEU A 55 -1.06 18.59 -5.81
CA LEU A 55 -0.07 19.63 -5.60
C LEU A 55 -0.70 20.68 -4.69
N ASP A 56 -0.20 20.84 -3.46
CA ASP A 56 -0.81 21.73 -2.46
C ASP A 56 -2.32 21.50 -2.28
N ASP A 57 -2.71 20.23 -2.17
CA ASP A 57 -4.10 19.78 -2.05
C ASP A 57 -4.99 19.97 -3.30
N GLU A 58 -4.45 20.49 -4.40
CA GLU A 58 -5.15 20.62 -5.68
C GLU A 58 -4.78 19.49 -6.67
N PRO A 59 -5.76 18.84 -7.33
CA PRO A 59 -5.49 17.75 -8.26
C PRO A 59 -4.76 18.22 -9.51
N ILE A 60 -3.70 17.50 -9.87
CA ILE A 60 -2.90 17.77 -11.08
C ILE A 60 -2.99 16.61 -12.07
N PRO A 61 -2.85 16.89 -13.39
CA PRO A 61 -2.77 15.85 -14.39
C PRO A 61 -1.50 15.02 -14.20
N PHE A 62 -1.65 13.70 -14.23
CA PHE A 62 -0.55 12.75 -14.17
C PHE A 62 -0.76 11.64 -15.20
N ARG A 63 0.32 10.91 -15.49
CA ARG A 63 0.30 9.72 -16.32
C ARG A 63 0.79 8.54 -15.49
N THR A 64 -0.01 7.50 -15.42
CA THR A 64 0.42 6.20 -14.92
C THR A 64 0.95 5.37 -16.07
N MET A 65 2.10 4.74 -15.88
CA MET A 65 2.65 3.79 -16.82
C MET A 65 2.88 2.48 -16.09
N ASN A 66 2.03 1.51 -16.38
CA ASN A 66 2.26 0.11 -16.05
C ASN A 66 3.01 -0.44 -17.26
N GLN A 67 4.32 -0.62 -17.15
CA GLN A 67 5.06 -1.12 -18.30
C GLN A 67 4.66 -2.58 -18.56
N PRO A 68 4.54 -3.04 -19.82
CA PRO A 68 4.37 -4.47 -20.11
C PRO A 68 5.54 -5.32 -19.61
N TYR A 69 6.66 -4.71 -19.23
CA TYR A 69 7.89 -5.36 -18.77
C TYR A 69 8.11 -5.32 -17.25
N ASP A 70 7.42 -4.45 -16.51
CA ASP A 70 7.60 -4.30 -15.06
C ASP A 70 6.24 -4.44 -14.36
N LYS A 71 5.92 -5.69 -14.01
CA LYS A 71 4.68 -6.07 -13.34
C LYS A 71 4.73 -5.86 -11.83
N GLU A 72 5.88 -5.44 -11.32
CA GLU A 72 6.14 -5.29 -9.88
C GLU A 72 6.13 -3.83 -9.44
N ASN A 73 6.18 -2.88 -10.38
CA ASN A 73 6.20 -1.45 -10.07
C ASN A 73 5.24 -0.64 -10.96
N THR A 74 4.51 0.29 -10.35
CA THR A 74 3.82 1.37 -11.06
C THR A 74 4.66 2.63 -11.06
N PHE A 75 4.73 3.28 -12.23
CA PHE A 75 5.37 4.57 -12.37
C PHE A 75 4.34 5.66 -12.58
N ILE A 76 4.40 6.70 -11.74
CA ILE A 76 3.58 7.91 -11.87
C ILE A 76 4.48 9.05 -12.34
N TYR A 77 4.04 9.70 -13.42
CA TYR A 77 4.72 10.83 -14.05
C TYR A 77 3.83 12.05 -14.01
N PHE A 78 4.36 13.16 -13.52
CA PHE A 78 3.65 14.44 -13.54
C PHE A 78 4.64 15.59 -13.67
N SER A 79 4.14 16.70 -14.21
CA SER A 79 4.84 17.97 -14.36
C SER A 79 4.12 19.05 -13.58
N TYR A 80 4.86 20.01 -13.05
CA TYR A 80 4.34 21.10 -12.23
C TYR A 80 5.24 22.33 -12.39
N THR A 81 4.72 23.51 -12.06
CA THR A 81 5.57 24.71 -11.99
C THR A 81 6.40 24.67 -10.73
N HIS A 82 7.71 24.90 -10.83
CA HIS A 82 8.60 24.89 -9.67
C HIS A 82 8.29 26.07 -8.73
N SER A 83 8.07 25.72 -7.47
CA SER A 83 8.18 26.59 -6.31
C SER A 83 8.42 25.69 -5.07
N GLU A 84 7.87 26.04 -3.92
CA GLU A 84 7.84 25.19 -2.73
C GLU A 84 6.44 24.58 -2.61
N HIS A 85 6.32 23.28 -2.83
CA HIS A 85 5.03 22.59 -2.89
C HIS A 85 5.03 21.30 -2.07
N GLU A 86 3.86 20.93 -1.55
CA GLU A 86 3.59 19.59 -1.02
C GLU A 86 2.94 18.73 -2.12
N ILE A 87 3.55 17.58 -2.41
CA ILE A 87 2.96 16.56 -3.27
C ILE A 87 2.31 15.50 -2.40
N LYS A 88 1.06 15.15 -2.73
CA LYS A 88 0.35 14.01 -2.13
C LYS A 88 -0.09 13.05 -3.23
N ILE A 89 0.25 11.79 -3.09
CA ILE A 89 -0.23 10.71 -3.96
C ILE A 89 -1.16 9.85 -3.12
N LEU A 90 -2.42 9.85 -3.52
CA LEU A 90 -3.48 9.09 -2.90
C LEU A 90 -3.83 7.90 -3.79
N TYR A 91 -4.04 6.76 -3.18
CA TYR A 91 -4.66 5.62 -3.82
C TYR A 91 -6.12 5.50 -3.36
N SER A 92 -7.07 5.60 -4.30
CA SER A 92 -8.45 5.24 -4.03
C SER A 92 -8.71 3.83 -4.55
N PRO A 93 -9.07 2.86 -3.70
CA PRO A 93 -9.63 1.61 -4.18
C PRO A 93 -10.91 1.90 -4.98
N PRO A 94 -11.23 1.10 -6.01
CA PRO A 94 -12.48 1.25 -6.74
C PRO A 94 -13.66 1.12 -5.75
N PRO A 95 -14.73 1.91 -5.92
CA PRO A 95 -15.91 1.77 -5.09
C PRO A 95 -16.47 0.36 -5.29
N VAL A 96 -16.32 -0.50 -4.27
CA VAL A 96 -16.98 -1.80 -4.23
C VAL A 96 -18.48 -1.53 -4.32
N GLY A 97 -19.10 -2.04 -5.39
CA GLY A 97 -20.42 -1.64 -5.85
C GLY A 97 -21.44 -1.36 -4.76
N GLY A 98 -21.83 -0.08 -4.65
CA GLY A 98 -23.15 0.35 -4.20
C GLY A 98 -23.70 -0.31 -2.95
N LYS A 99 -22.99 -0.25 -1.82
CA LYS A 99 -23.57 -0.18 -0.47
C LYS A 99 -22.46 0.14 0.52
N ILE A 100 -22.63 1.25 1.24
CA ILE A 100 -21.98 1.47 2.53
C ILE A 100 -22.51 0.40 3.51
N VAL A 101 -22.00 -0.81 3.38
CA VAL A 101 -21.90 -1.73 4.51
C VAL A 101 -20.84 -1.09 5.40
N PRO A 102 -21.03 -0.97 6.73
CA PRO A 102 -19.94 -0.60 7.61
C PRO A 102 -18.84 -1.65 7.44
N GLU A 103 -17.87 -1.33 6.60
CA GLU A 103 -16.79 -2.21 6.22
C GLU A 103 -15.98 -2.40 7.48
N THR A 104 -16.07 -3.60 8.06
CA THR A 104 -15.05 -4.06 9.00
C THR A 104 -13.75 -3.97 8.22
N ASN A 105 -12.94 -2.99 8.55
CA ASN A 105 -11.78 -2.48 7.82
C ASN A 105 -10.58 -3.46 7.79
N ALA A 106 -10.86 -4.75 7.86
CA ALA A 106 -9.93 -5.83 7.59
C ALA A 106 -10.20 -6.38 6.18
N ASN A 107 -9.18 -6.28 5.31
CA ASN A 107 -9.19 -6.85 3.98
C ASN A 107 -9.61 -8.35 4.04
N PRO A 108 -10.63 -8.80 3.28
CA PRO A 108 -11.11 -10.18 3.31
C PRO A 108 -10.02 -11.23 3.06
N SER A 109 -8.99 -10.90 2.26
CA SER A 109 -7.83 -11.76 2.03
C SER A 109 -6.95 -11.88 3.27
N ILE A 110 -6.81 -10.79 4.04
CA ILE A 110 -6.12 -10.78 5.33
C ILE A 110 -6.92 -11.58 6.35
N ILE A 111 -8.24 -11.44 6.39
CA ILE A 111 -9.11 -12.25 7.28
C ILE A 111 -8.93 -13.74 6.96
N LYS A 112 -9.01 -14.13 5.69
CA LYS A 112 -8.81 -15.54 5.27
C LYS A 112 -7.42 -16.06 5.60
N PHE A 113 -6.39 -15.23 5.46
CA PHE A 113 -5.02 -15.59 5.83
C PHE A 113 -4.86 -15.76 7.35
N MET A 114 -5.46 -14.85 8.14
CA MET A 114 -5.48 -14.92 9.61
C MET A 114 -6.26 -16.14 10.10
N GLU A 115 -7.40 -16.48 9.49
CA GLU A 115 -8.16 -17.70 9.78
C GLU A 115 -7.32 -18.95 9.50
N SER A 116 -6.62 -18.99 8.37
CA SER A 116 -5.70 -20.08 8.01
C SER A 116 -4.57 -20.23 9.05
N LEU A 117 -3.90 -19.14 9.43
CA LEU A 117 -2.84 -19.18 10.44
C LEU A 117 -3.37 -19.60 11.82
N SER A 118 -4.58 -19.18 12.19
CA SER A 118 -5.21 -19.58 13.46
C SER A 118 -5.41 -21.10 13.53
N TYR A 119 -5.80 -21.74 12.41
CA TYR A 119 -6.00 -23.18 12.34
C TYR A 119 -4.69 -23.95 12.59
N TRP A 120 -3.59 -23.54 11.92
CA TRP A 120 -2.27 -24.14 12.13
C TRP A 120 -1.78 -23.97 13.57
N TYR A 121 -2.00 -22.79 14.17
CA TYR A 121 -1.63 -22.54 15.56
C TYR A 121 -2.37 -23.47 16.53
N VAL A 122 -3.70 -23.61 16.38
CA VAL A 122 -4.51 -24.54 17.20
C VAL A 122 -4.02 -25.98 17.02
N LEU A 123 -3.71 -26.40 15.80
CA LEU A 123 -3.20 -27.74 15.52
C LEU A 123 -1.85 -27.98 16.21
N ILE A 124 -0.92 -27.02 16.15
CA ILE A 124 0.38 -27.10 16.83
C ILE A 124 0.19 -27.23 18.34
N VAL A 125 -0.68 -26.41 18.94
CA VAL A 125 -0.98 -26.46 20.38
C VAL A 125 -1.53 -27.83 20.77
N LEU A 126 -2.49 -28.38 20.02
CA LEU A 126 -3.04 -29.72 20.28
C LEU A 126 -1.97 -30.82 20.21
N ILE A 127 -1.08 -30.76 19.22
CA ILE A 127 0.04 -31.70 19.08
C ILE A 127 0.95 -31.61 20.30
N THR A 128 1.31 -30.41 20.77
CA THR A 128 2.17 -30.25 21.96
C THR A 128 1.53 -30.78 23.24
N ILE A 129 0.21 -30.62 23.42
CA ILE A 129 -0.54 -31.17 24.54
C ILE A 129 -0.53 -32.70 24.49
N MET A 130 -0.80 -33.29 23.33
CA MET A 130 -0.79 -34.75 23.14
C MET A 130 0.59 -35.37 23.38
N VAL A 131 1.66 -34.72 22.92
CA VAL A 131 3.03 -35.18 23.19
C VAL A 131 3.33 -35.12 24.68
N SER A 132 2.93 -34.04 25.36
CA SER A 132 3.15 -33.86 26.81
C SER A 132 2.40 -34.91 27.64
N THR A 133 1.15 -35.23 27.28
CA THR A 133 0.36 -36.26 27.98
C THR A 133 0.94 -37.65 27.76
N VAL A 134 1.37 -37.99 26.54
CA VAL A 134 2.03 -39.28 26.23
C VAL A 134 3.34 -39.44 27.01
N ILE A 135 4.17 -38.40 27.08
CA ILE A 135 5.42 -38.41 27.87
C ILE A 135 5.11 -38.59 29.35
N SER A 136 4.11 -37.87 29.89
CA SER A 136 3.72 -38.01 31.29
C SER A 136 3.15 -39.39 31.63
N ILE A 137 2.44 -40.04 30.71
CA ILE A 137 1.94 -41.41 30.88
C ILE A 137 3.10 -42.41 30.87
N LYS A 138 4.05 -42.27 29.93
CA LYS A 138 5.24 -43.13 29.87
C LYS A 138 6.14 -42.98 31.10
N LYS A 139 6.22 -41.80 31.72
CA LYS A 139 7.02 -41.57 32.94
C LYS A 139 6.38 -42.14 34.21
N LYS A 140 5.07 -42.44 34.19
CA LYS A 140 4.32 -43.03 35.31
C LYS A 140 4.22 -44.56 35.26
N ARG A 141 4.61 -45.21 34.15
CA ARG A 141 4.79 -46.67 34.05
C ARG A 141 6.26 -47.00 34.25
#